data_AF-A0A8X6Q4J3-F1
#
_entry.id   AF-A0A8X6Q4J3-F1
#
_cell.length_a   1.000
_cell.length_b   1.000
_cell.length_c   1.000
_cell.angle_alpha   90.00
_cell.angle_beta   90.00
_cell.angle_gamma   90.00
#
_symmetry.space_group_name_H-M   'P 1'
#
loop_
_entity.id
_entity.type
_entity.pdbx_description
1 polymer ?
#
loop_
_entity_poly.entity_id
_entity_poly.type
_entity_poly.pdbx_seq_one_letter_code
_entity_poly.pdbx_strand_id
1 'polypeptide(L)'
;VMAKGLWYGRNAYFKSGWNIMDGFVVGISLVDVLLSFVAESSPKIFGILRVFRLLRSLRPLRVINRAPGLKLVVQTLLSSLRPIGNIVLICCTFFIIFGILGVQLFKGSMYYCEGPTASKVRNKFECLQDPRNVWQNRKYNFDNLGQALMSLFVLSSKDGWVNIMYTGLDAVGVDQQ
;
A
#
# COMPACT_ATOMS: atom_id res chain seq x y z
N VAL A 1 8.01 32.07 -4.36
CA VAL A 1 6.84 31.87 -5.25
C VAL A 1 6.29 33.21 -5.75
N MET A 2 6.11 34.23 -4.90
CA MET A 2 5.69 35.58 -5.34
C MET A 2 6.72 36.36 -6.21
N ALA A 3 8.00 35.99 -6.18
CA ALA A 3 9.06 36.66 -6.95
C ALA A 3 9.26 36.11 -8.39
N LYS A 4 8.60 35.00 -8.75
CA LYS A 4 8.63 34.46 -10.12
C LYS A 4 7.20 34.55 -10.65
N GLY A 5 6.97 35.33 -11.71
CA GLY A 5 5.63 35.52 -12.28
C GLY A 5 4.87 34.20 -12.46
N LEU A 6 3.61 34.18 -12.03
CA LEU A 6 2.78 32.97 -11.98
C LEU A 6 2.60 32.34 -13.36
N TRP A 7 2.19 33.14 -14.34
CA TRP A 7 1.74 32.63 -15.65
C TRP A 7 2.52 33.16 -16.85
N TYR A 8 2.94 34.43 -16.81
CA TYR A 8 3.54 35.09 -17.96
C TYR A 8 4.94 35.61 -17.63
N GLY A 9 5.95 34.98 -18.22
CA GLY A 9 7.37 35.33 -18.04
C GLY A 9 8.28 34.20 -18.54
N ARG A 10 9.47 34.56 -19.05
CA ARG A 10 10.48 33.60 -19.57
C ARG A 10 10.95 32.60 -18.50
N ASN A 11 10.70 32.91 -17.22
CA ASN A 11 10.90 32.08 -16.02
C ASN A 11 9.58 31.79 -15.26
N ALA A 12 8.50 31.47 -15.97
CA ALA A 12 7.20 31.15 -15.36
C ALA A 12 7.28 29.95 -14.40
N TYR A 13 6.64 30.08 -13.23
CA TYR A 13 6.69 29.09 -12.16
C TYR A 13 6.20 27.71 -12.61
N PHE A 14 5.12 27.64 -13.38
CA PHE A 14 4.50 26.38 -13.84
C PHE A 14 5.25 25.67 -14.98
N LYS A 15 6.30 26.25 -15.57
CA LYS A 15 7.05 25.59 -16.66
C LYS A 15 8.05 24.54 -16.13
N SER A 16 8.36 24.55 -14.84
CA SER A 16 9.26 23.59 -14.20
C SER A 16 8.49 22.62 -13.30
N GLY A 17 8.59 21.32 -13.56
CA GLY A 17 7.93 20.28 -12.73
C GLY A 17 8.32 20.34 -11.24
N TRP A 18 9.56 20.78 -10.95
CA TRP A 18 10.06 20.95 -9.58
C TRP A 18 9.39 22.11 -8.82
N ASN A 19 9.02 23.17 -9.54
CA ASN A 19 8.27 24.29 -8.98
C ASN A 19 6.79 23.90 -8.77
N ILE A 20 6.20 23.10 -9.66
CA ILE A 20 4.84 22.57 -9.49
C ILE A 20 4.76 21.72 -8.20
N MET A 21 5.74 20.85 -7.97
CA MET A 21 5.82 20.03 -6.76
C MET A 21 5.92 20.90 -5.49
N ASP A 22 6.78 21.92 -5.49
CA ASP A 22 6.90 22.86 -4.36
C ASP A 22 5.57 23.61 -4.12
N GLY A 23 4.92 24.08 -5.19
CA GLY A 23 3.63 24.75 -5.15
C GLY A 23 2.52 23.85 -4.59
N PHE A 24 2.48 22.57 -4.98
CA PHE A 24 1.53 21.58 -4.46
C PHE A 24 1.68 21.38 -2.95
N VAL A 25 2.91 21.21 -2.45
CA VAL A 25 3.16 21.04 -1.00
C VAL A 25 2.81 22.32 -0.23
N VAL A 26 3.03 23.51 -0.81
CA VAL A 26 2.58 24.80 -0.23
C VAL A 26 1.06 24.87 -0.19
N GLY A 27 0.38 24.49 -1.27
CA GLY A 27 -1.08 24.42 -1.35
C GLY A 27 -1.69 23.50 -0.28
N ILE A 28 -1.16 22.28 -0.12
CA ILE A 28 -1.58 21.36 0.95
C ILE A 28 -1.45 22.00 2.33
N SER A 29 -0.33 22.69 2.59
CA SER A 29 -0.10 23.33 3.89
C SER A 29 -1.04 24.52 4.13
N LEU A 30 -1.43 25.25 3.08
CA LEU A 30 -2.38 26.35 3.16
C LEU A 30 -3.80 25.84 3.44
N VAL A 31 -4.22 24.79 2.73
CA VAL A 31 -5.52 24.13 2.92
C VAL A 31 -5.62 23.51 4.32
N ASP A 32 -4.56 22.86 4.82
CA ASP A 32 -4.50 22.33 6.19
C ASP A 32 -4.73 23.42 7.24
N VAL A 33 -4.07 24.58 7.09
CA VAL A 33 -4.23 25.73 7.98
C VAL A 33 -5.67 26.28 7.91
N LEU A 34 -6.23 26.47 6.71
CA LEU A 34 -7.61 26.95 6.54
C LEU A 34 -8.63 26.00 7.14
N LEU A 35 -8.49 24.69 6.90
CA LEU A 35 -9.38 23.67 7.48
C LEU A 35 -9.24 23.60 9.00
N SER A 36 -8.05 23.85 9.55
CA SER A 36 -7.83 23.89 11.00
C SER A 36 -8.61 25.02 11.68
N PHE A 37 -8.80 26.17 11.01
CA PHE A 37 -9.59 27.29 11.53
C PHE A 37 -11.10 27.05 11.46
N VAL A 38 -11.58 26.27 10.50
CA VAL A 38 -13.02 25.99 10.29
C VAL A 38 -13.48 24.75 11.10
N ALA A 39 -12.55 23.94 11.60
CA ALA A 39 -12.82 22.62 12.16
C ALA A 39 -13.53 22.60 13.53
N GLU A 40 -13.77 23.73 14.18
CA GLU A 40 -14.49 23.76 15.46
C GLU A 40 -15.95 23.27 15.36
N SER A 41 -16.51 23.18 14.14
CA SER A 41 -17.95 22.98 13.93
C SER A 41 -18.38 21.59 13.44
N SER A 42 -17.49 20.61 13.17
CA SER A 42 -17.95 19.31 12.63
C SER A 42 -16.99 18.10 12.77
N PRO A 43 -17.49 16.91 13.19
CA PRO A 43 -16.69 15.69 13.37
C PRO A 43 -16.20 15.06 12.04
N LYS A 44 -16.88 15.29 10.91
CA LYS A 44 -16.43 14.83 9.58
C LYS A 44 -15.12 15.49 9.15
N ILE A 45 -14.86 16.71 9.61
CA ILE A 45 -13.64 17.46 9.31
C ILE A 45 -12.42 16.81 10.00
N PHE A 46 -12.63 16.14 11.14
CA PHE A 46 -11.55 15.51 11.89
C PHE A 46 -10.86 14.35 11.12
N GLY A 47 -11.61 13.58 10.33
CA GLY A 47 -11.06 12.52 9.48
C GLY A 47 -10.20 13.08 8.33
N ILE A 48 -10.69 14.13 7.67
CA ILE A 48 -9.99 14.82 6.58
C ILE A 48 -8.71 15.51 7.08
N LEU A 49 -8.74 16.14 8.26
CA LEU A 49 -7.55 16.72 8.88
C LEU A 49 -6.44 15.69 9.12
N ARG A 50 -6.76 14.43 9.45
CA ARG A 50 -5.74 13.38 9.62
C ARG A 50 -4.99 13.11 8.31
N VAL A 51 -5.69 13.06 7.18
CA VAL A 51 -5.06 12.86 5.87
C VAL A 51 -4.18 14.05 5.49
N PHE A 52 -4.66 15.29 5.66
CA PHE A 52 -3.86 16.49 5.39
C PHE A 52 -2.62 16.60 6.31
N ARG A 53 -2.74 16.19 7.58
CA ARG A 53 -1.61 16.07 8.51
C ARG A 53 -0.58 15.04 8.02
N LEU A 54 -1.00 13.90 7.48
CA LEU A 54 -0.10 12.92 6.86
C LEU A 54 0.61 13.49 5.63
N LEU A 55 -0.11 14.21 4.75
CA LEU A 55 0.48 14.85 3.56
C LEU A 55 1.52 15.93 3.92
N ARG A 56 1.43 16.53 5.10
CA ARG A 56 2.46 17.45 5.63
C ARG A 56 3.83 16.79 5.81
N SER A 57 3.88 15.47 6.02
CA SER A 57 5.14 14.71 6.10
C SER A 57 5.93 14.72 4.78
N LEU A 58 5.32 15.11 3.66
CA LEU A 58 5.96 15.23 2.35
C LEU A 58 6.81 16.50 2.18
N ARG A 59 6.85 17.41 3.17
CA ARG A 59 7.68 18.63 3.16
C ARG A 59 9.18 18.42 2.84
N PRO A 60 9.84 17.34 3.30
CA PRO A 60 11.23 17.06 2.93
C PRO A 60 11.46 16.96 1.42
N LEU A 61 10.43 16.66 0.61
CA LEU A 61 10.54 16.66 -0.86
C LEU A 61 10.94 18.03 -1.43
N ARG A 62 10.65 19.13 -0.73
CA ARG A 62 11.11 20.47 -1.11
C ARG A 62 12.63 20.61 -1.07
N VAL A 63 13.32 19.79 -0.26
CA VAL A 63 14.79 19.76 -0.18
C VAL A 63 15.38 19.29 -1.52
N ILE A 64 14.68 18.43 -2.27
CA ILE A 64 15.11 17.98 -3.60
C ILE A 64 15.24 19.17 -4.57
N ASN A 65 14.34 20.16 -4.48
CA ASN A 65 14.43 21.36 -5.33
C ASN A 65 15.52 22.35 -4.86
N ARG A 66 15.91 22.30 -3.58
CA ARG A 66 16.96 23.17 -3.01
C ARG A 66 18.36 22.61 -3.18
N ALA A 67 18.51 21.29 -3.18
CA ALA A 67 19.80 20.60 -3.30
C ALA A 67 20.00 20.07 -4.74
N PRO A 68 20.89 20.68 -5.55
CA PRO A 68 21.09 20.28 -6.94
C PRO A 68 21.61 18.84 -7.08
N GLY A 69 22.39 18.34 -6.10
CA GLY A 69 22.86 16.96 -6.09
C GLY A 69 21.72 15.93 -5.97
N LEU A 70 20.75 16.15 -5.07
CA LEU A 70 19.61 15.26 -4.90
C LEU A 70 18.67 15.28 -6.11
N LYS A 71 18.51 16.45 -6.74
CA LYS A 71 17.76 16.63 -7.98
C LYS A 71 18.34 15.78 -9.12
N LEU A 72 19.67 15.77 -9.27
CA LEU A 72 20.35 14.97 -10.28
C LEU A 72 20.08 13.48 -10.05
N VAL A 73 20.22 12.99 -8.81
CA VAL A 73 19.98 11.58 -8.45
C VAL A 73 18.53 11.16 -8.75
N VAL A 74 17.54 11.97 -8.39
CA VAL A 74 16.13 11.64 -8.69
C VAL A 74 15.87 11.66 -10.20
N GLN A 75 16.45 12.61 -10.93
CA GLN A 75 16.29 12.68 -12.38
C GLN A 75 16.94 11.47 -13.09
N THR A 76 18.10 11.02 -12.64
CA THR A 76 18.74 9.81 -13.20
C THR A 76 17.94 8.56 -12.86
N LEU A 77 17.44 8.41 -11.63
CA LEU A 77 16.55 7.31 -11.25
C LEU A 77 15.29 7.26 -12.13
N LEU A 78 14.59 8.38 -12.30
CA LEU A 78 13.40 8.46 -13.15
C LEU A 78 13.70 8.20 -14.62
N SER A 79 14.86 8.65 -15.12
CA SER A 79 15.31 8.35 -16.49
C SER A 79 15.57 6.85 -16.68
N SER A 80 16.13 6.18 -15.68
CA SER A 80 16.40 4.74 -15.70
C SER A 80 15.14 3.88 -15.57
N LEU A 81 14.05 4.38 -14.98
CA LEU A 81 12.78 3.65 -14.90
C LEU A 81 12.08 3.50 -16.26
N ARG A 82 12.25 4.46 -17.18
CA ARG A 82 11.60 4.43 -18.50
C ARG A 82 11.92 3.16 -19.32
N PRO A 83 13.18 2.71 -19.46
CA PRO A 83 13.48 1.46 -20.16
C PRO A 83 13.06 0.20 -19.38
N ILE A 84 12.99 0.25 -18.05
CA ILE A 84 12.62 -0.91 -17.20
C ILE A 84 11.12 -1.22 -17.27
N GLY A 85 10.29 -0.25 -17.70
CA GLY A 85 8.83 -0.38 -17.72
C GLY A 85 8.29 -1.62 -18.44
N ASN A 86 8.91 -2.03 -19.56
CA ASN A 86 8.48 -3.22 -20.30
C ASN A 86 8.67 -4.51 -19.49
N ILE A 87 9.78 -4.64 -18.76
CA ILE A 87 10.07 -5.81 -17.94
C ILE A 87 9.08 -5.88 -16.76
N VAL A 88 8.81 -4.73 -16.12
CA VAL A 88 7.84 -4.65 -15.02
C VAL A 88 6.45 -5.09 -15.47
N LEU A 89 6.02 -4.69 -16.67
CA LEU A 89 4.71 -5.09 -17.22
C LEU A 89 4.62 -6.61 -17.39
N ILE A 90 5.68 -7.23 -17.93
CA ILE A 90 5.76 -8.69 -18.06
C ILE A 90 5.70 -9.35 -16.67
N CYS A 91 6.49 -8.88 -15.71
CA CYS A 91 6.47 -9.39 -14.33
C CYS A 91 5.08 -9.27 -13.68
N CYS A 92 4.40 -8.13 -13.84
CA CYS A 92 3.04 -7.93 -13.35
C CYS A 92 2.05 -8.93 -13.97
N THR A 93 2.19 -9.22 -15.26
CA THR A 93 1.35 -10.21 -15.95
C THR A 93 1.54 -11.60 -15.36
N PHE A 94 2.78 -12.03 -15.13
CA PHE A 94 3.07 -13.30 -14.45
C PHE A 94 2.46 -13.35 -13.04
N PHE A 95 2.59 -12.27 -12.26
CA PHE A 95 2.02 -12.21 -10.92
C PHE A 95 0.49 -12.29 -10.95
N ILE A 96 -0.18 -11.71 -11.94
CA ILE A 96 -1.63 -11.84 -12.10
C ILE A 96 -2.03 -13.27 -12.44
N ILE A 97 -1.32 -13.93 -13.37
CA ILE A 97 -1.61 -15.33 -13.74
C ILE A 97 -1.48 -16.24 -12.52
N PHE A 98 -0.34 -16.19 -11.82
CA PHE A 98 -0.16 -16.97 -10.58
C PHE A 98 -1.11 -16.54 -9.47
N GLY A 99 -1.50 -15.27 -9.41
CA GLY A 99 -2.47 -14.77 -8.45
C GLY A 99 -3.84 -15.39 -8.65
N ILE A 100 -4.32 -15.44 -9.90
CA ILE A 100 -5.60 -16.07 -10.25
C ILE A 100 -5.54 -17.59 -9.97
N LEU A 101 -4.45 -18.26 -10.34
CA LEU A 101 -4.24 -19.68 -10.04
C LEU A 101 -4.26 -19.94 -8.52
N GLY A 102 -3.55 -19.12 -7.75
CA GLY A 102 -3.53 -19.23 -6.29
C GLY A 102 -4.91 -19.04 -5.67
N VAL A 103 -5.71 -18.09 -6.18
CA VAL A 103 -7.10 -17.89 -5.74
C VAL A 103 -7.96 -19.10 -6.08
N GLN A 104 -7.80 -19.71 -7.25
CA GLN A 104 -8.59 -20.89 -7.62
C GLN A 104 -8.28 -22.11 -6.75
N LEU A 105 -7.03 -22.25 -6.31
CA LEU A 105 -6.58 -23.40 -5.50
C LEU A 105 -6.83 -23.21 -4.00
N PHE A 106 -6.62 -22.01 -3.46
CA PHE A 106 -6.53 -21.79 -2.01
C PHE A 106 -7.59 -20.83 -1.44
N LYS A 107 -8.58 -20.42 -2.23
CA LYS A 107 -9.64 -19.54 -1.74
C LYS A 107 -10.44 -20.24 -0.65
N GLY A 108 -10.53 -19.60 0.53
CA GLY A 108 -11.30 -20.11 1.66
C GLY A 108 -10.66 -21.26 2.43
N SER A 109 -9.49 -21.77 2.03
CA SER A 109 -8.82 -22.91 2.70
C SER A 109 -7.73 -22.49 3.69
N MET A 110 -7.25 -21.23 3.65
CA MET A 110 -6.18 -20.75 4.54
C MET A 110 -6.69 -20.21 5.89
N TYR A 111 -7.78 -20.77 6.41
CA TYR A 111 -8.30 -20.44 7.73
C TYR A 111 -7.77 -21.42 8.77
N TYR A 112 -7.67 -20.97 10.01
CA TYR A 112 -7.27 -21.82 11.12
C TYR A 112 -8.01 -21.44 12.40
N CYS A 113 -8.16 -22.41 13.29
CA CYS A 113 -8.69 -22.24 14.63
C CYS A 113 -7.57 -21.84 15.57
N GLU A 114 -7.74 -20.71 16.27
CA GLU A 114 -6.84 -20.26 17.32
C GLU A 114 -7.54 -20.37 18.68
N GLY A 115 -6.98 -21.15 19.61
CA GLY A 115 -7.52 -21.29 20.96
C GLY A 115 -7.03 -22.54 21.71
N PRO A 116 -7.45 -22.72 22.98
CA PRO A 116 -6.96 -23.79 23.85
C PRO A 116 -7.35 -25.20 23.39
N THR A 117 -8.44 -25.35 22.64
CA THR A 117 -8.92 -26.66 22.14
C THR A 117 -8.54 -26.90 20.67
N ALA A 118 -7.78 -26.00 20.04
CA ALA A 118 -7.52 -26.03 18.59
C ALA A 118 -6.88 -27.33 18.07
N SER A 119 -6.13 -28.06 18.90
CA SER A 119 -5.47 -29.32 18.52
C SER A 119 -6.42 -30.51 18.29
N LYS A 120 -7.68 -30.43 18.74
CA LYS A 120 -8.67 -31.53 18.62
C LYS A 120 -9.78 -31.24 17.61
N VAL A 121 -9.75 -30.06 17.00
CA VAL A 121 -10.81 -29.55 16.12
C VAL A 121 -10.46 -29.88 14.67
N ARG A 122 -11.44 -30.35 13.89
CA ARG A 122 -11.27 -30.69 12.46
C ARG A 122 -11.97 -29.72 11.51
N ASN A 123 -13.02 -29.06 11.99
CA ASN A 123 -13.85 -28.18 11.17
C ASN A 123 -14.11 -26.87 11.89
N LYS A 124 -14.46 -25.84 11.14
CA LYS A 124 -14.89 -24.54 11.67
C LYS A 124 -16.05 -24.65 12.67
N PHE A 125 -17.02 -25.53 12.42
CA PHE A 125 -18.16 -25.70 13.32
C PHE A 125 -17.72 -26.16 14.72
N GLU A 126 -16.81 -27.14 14.78
CA GLU A 126 -16.23 -27.62 16.04
C GLU A 126 -15.36 -26.53 16.71
N CYS A 127 -14.65 -25.71 15.92
CA CYS A 127 -13.89 -24.58 16.44
C CYS A 127 -14.81 -23.61 17.20
N LEU A 128 -15.91 -23.21 16.56
CA LEU A 128 -16.85 -22.20 17.06
C LEU A 128 -17.77 -22.70 18.18
N GLN A 129 -17.79 -24.01 18.46
CA GLN A 129 -18.55 -24.58 19.58
C GLN A 129 -17.98 -24.14 20.93
N ASP A 130 -16.67 -23.96 21.01
CA ASP A 130 -15.99 -23.40 22.17
C ASP A 130 -15.87 -21.88 22.04
N PRO A 131 -16.48 -21.07 22.94
CA PRO A 131 -16.46 -19.60 22.83
C PRO A 131 -15.08 -18.97 23.07
N ARG A 132 -14.07 -19.77 23.44
CA ARG A 132 -12.67 -19.33 23.62
C ARG A 132 -11.84 -19.45 22.35
N ASN A 133 -12.33 -20.20 21.36
CA ASN A 133 -11.62 -20.38 20.10
C ASN A 133 -12.09 -19.33 19.09
N VAL A 134 -11.20 -18.92 18.19
CA VAL A 134 -11.50 -17.97 17.13
C VAL A 134 -11.05 -18.55 15.80
N TRP A 135 -11.98 -18.61 14.85
CA TRP A 135 -11.68 -19.00 13.47
C TRP A 135 -11.16 -17.77 12.70
N GLN A 136 -9.86 -17.74 12.42
CA GLN A 136 -9.20 -16.59 11.83
C GLN A 136 -8.54 -16.95 10.49
N ASN A 137 -8.48 -15.97 9.60
CA ASN A 137 -7.76 -16.10 8.34
C ASN A 137 -6.30 -15.72 8.52
N ARG A 138 -5.41 -16.37 7.77
CA ARG A 138 -4.00 -16.00 7.73
C ARG A 138 -3.82 -14.62 7.07
N LYS A 139 -2.83 -13.86 7.55
CA LYS A 139 -2.54 -12.50 7.06
C LYS A 139 -2.19 -12.47 5.57
N TYR A 140 -1.47 -13.47 5.09
CA TYR A 140 -1.16 -13.69 3.68
C TYR A 140 -1.99 -14.88 3.21
N ASN A 141 -2.97 -14.62 2.34
CA ASN A 141 -3.92 -15.61 1.84
C ASN A 141 -4.22 -15.36 0.35
N PHE A 142 -5.10 -16.21 -0.21
CA PHE A 142 -5.50 -16.17 -1.62
C PHE A 142 -7.03 -16.05 -1.77
N ASP A 143 -7.72 -15.34 -0.88
CA ASP A 143 -9.19 -15.19 -0.97
C ASP A 143 -9.65 -14.27 -2.11
N ASN A 144 -8.79 -13.32 -2.50
CA ASN A 144 -9.02 -12.41 -3.62
C ASN A 144 -7.69 -12.06 -4.31
N LEU A 145 -7.78 -11.47 -5.51
CA LEU A 145 -6.61 -11.17 -6.33
C LEU A 145 -5.63 -10.20 -5.64
N GLY A 146 -6.12 -9.23 -4.89
CA GLY A 146 -5.27 -8.26 -4.19
C GLY A 146 -4.43 -8.92 -3.09
N GLN A 147 -5.04 -9.77 -2.27
CA GLN A 147 -4.35 -10.55 -1.23
C GLN A 147 -3.39 -11.56 -1.85
N ALA A 148 -3.78 -12.20 -2.95
CA ALA A 148 -2.91 -13.11 -3.69
C ALA A 148 -1.66 -12.41 -4.23
N LEU A 149 -1.79 -11.20 -4.78
CA LEU A 149 -0.65 -10.39 -5.24
C LEU A 149 0.28 -9.98 -4.08
N MET A 150 -0.27 -9.66 -2.91
CA MET A 150 0.53 -9.38 -1.71
C MET A 150 1.29 -10.64 -1.26
N SER A 151 0.61 -11.79 -1.21
CA SER A 151 1.22 -13.08 -0.86
C SER A 151 2.33 -13.46 -1.85
N LEU A 152 2.11 -13.28 -3.16
CA LEU A 152 3.11 -13.52 -4.20
C LEU A 152 4.29 -12.55 -4.12
N PHE A 153 4.06 -11.28 -3.78
CA PHE A 153 5.13 -10.33 -3.54
C PHE A 153 6.04 -10.79 -2.40
N VAL A 154 5.46 -11.21 -1.27
CA VAL A 154 6.20 -11.75 -0.11
C VAL A 154 6.96 -13.03 -0.51
N LEU A 155 6.31 -13.97 -1.21
CA LEU A 155 6.96 -15.17 -1.75
C LEU A 155 8.16 -14.82 -2.66
N SER A 156 8.01 -13.84 -3.55
CA SER A 156 9.07 -13.42 -4.48
C SER A 156 10.24 -12.72 -3.78
N SER A 157 9.95 -12.01 -2.68
CA SER A 157 10.97 -11.35 -1.85
C SER A 157 11.80 -12.32 -1.02
N LYS A 158 11.35 -13.59 -0.90
CA LYS A 158 11.93 -14.64 -0.07
C LYS A 158 12.00 -14.30 1.42
N ASP A 159 11.25 -13.30 1.87
CA ASP A 159 11.06 -13.01 3.27
C ASP A 159 9.70 -13.55 3.72
N GLY A 160 9.64 -14.33 4.79
CA GLY A 160 8.39 -14.91 5.30
C GLY A 160 7.70 -15.96 4.40
N TRP A 161 8.30 -16.34 3.27
CA TRP A 161 7.73 -17.28 2.29
C TRP A 161 7.45 -18.68 2.89
N VAL A 162 8.27 -19.12 3.84
CA VAL A 162 8.14 -20.44 4.49
C VAL A 162 6.79 -20.58 5.21
N ASN A 163 6.31 -19.51 5.87
CA ASN A 163 5.03 -19.54 6.56
C ASN A 163 3.86 -19.67 5.57
N ILE A 164 3.96 -19.00 4.41
CA ILE A 164 2.95 -19.09 3.35
C ILE A 164 2.97 -20.49 2.73
N MET A 165 4.16 -21.06 2.52
CA MET A 165 4.32 -22.41 2.01
C MET A 165 3.70 -23.45 2.96
N TYR A 166 3.99 -23.39 4.26
CA TYR A 166 3.39 -24.31 5.23
C TYR A 166 1.88 -24.17 5.28
N THR A 167 1.37 -22.93 5.28
CA THR A 167 -0.08 -22.69 5.20
C THR A 167 -0.71 -23.29 3.95
N GLY A 168 -0.03 -23.24 2.81
CA GLY A 168 -0.49 -23.87 1.57
C GLY A 168 -0.41 -25.39 1.56
N LEU A 169 0.60 -25.97 2.22
CA LEU A 169 0.75 -27.43 2.39
C LEU A 169 -0.29 -28.00 3.35
N ASP A 170 -0.61 -27.26 4.41
CA ASP A 170 -1.60 -27.64 5.43
C ASP A 170 -3.05 -27.37 4.96
N ALA A 171 -3.25 -26.72 3.81
CA ALA A 171 -4.57 -26.40 3.31
C ALA A 171 -5.30 -27.66 2.80
N VAL A 172 -6.33 -28.10 3.55
CA VAL A 172 -7.12 -29.29 3.20
C VAL A 172 -8.35 -28.93 2.37
N GLY A 173 -9.16 -27.99 2.84
CA GLY A 173 -10.45 -27.66 2.25
C GLY A 173 -11.09 -26.42 2.89
N VAL A 174 -12.21 -25.98 2.32
CA VAL A 174 -12.94 -24.83 2.86
C VAL A 174 -13.60 -25.23 4.18
N ASP A 175 -13.45 -24.39 5.21
CA ASP A 175 -13.95 -24.59 6.58
C ASP A 175 -13.41 -25.85 7.30
N GLN A 176 -12.26 -26.38 6.85
CA GLN A 176 -11.52 -27.49 7.46
C GLN A 176 -10.20 -27.02 8.06
N GLN A 177 -9.77 -27.66 9.15
CA GLN A 177 -8.53 -27.37 9.88
C GLN A 177 -7.35 -28.17 9.36
#